data_AF-A0A957D8D2-F1
#
_entry.id   AF-A0A957D8D2-F1
#
_cell.length_a   1.000
_cell.length_b   1.000
_cell.length_c   1.000
_cell.angle_alpha   90.00
_cell.angle_beta   90.00
_cell.angle_gamma   90.00
#
_symmetry.space_group_name_H-M   'P 1'
#
loop_
_entity.id
_entity.type
_entity.pdbx_description
1 polymer ?
#
loop_
_entity_poly.entity_id
_entity_poly.type
_entity_poly.pdbx_seq_one_letter_code
_entity_poly.pdbx_strand_id
1 'polypeptide(L)' 'MNDILLLDESLRVRIYYDCDDCEFDDNICVSLVEECPDEEKILIADETNIYLTPEQAKAVAQALIAAVNEGMGLGNQ' A
#
# COMPACT_ATOMS: atom_id res chain seq x y z
N MET A 1 -7.76 10.76 5.85
CA MET A 1 -7.15 9.55 5.28
C MET A 1 -7.36 9.62 3.78
N ASN A 2 -6.31 9.36 2.99
CA ASN A 2 -6.42 9.33 1.54
C ASN A 2 -6.53 7.87 1.12
N ASP A 3 -7.68 7.49 0.61
CA ASP A 3 -7.88 6.19 -0.02
C ASP A 3 -7.34 6.27 -1.45
N ILE A 4 -6.57 5.27 -1.86
CA ILE A 4 -6.06 5.15 -3.22
C ILE A 4 -6.85 4.03 -3.91
N LEU A 5 -7.46 4.35 -5.05
CA LEU A 5 -8.21 3.40 -5.85
C LEU A 5 -7.33 2.90 -7.00
N LEU A 6 -7.17 1.57 -7.09
CA LEU A 6 -6.40 0.88 -8.11
C LEU A 6 -7.30 -0.13 -8.85
N LEU A 7 -6.78 -0.70 -9.94
CA LEU A 7 -7.45 -1.75 -10.73
C LEU A 7 -8.90 -1.38 -11.10
N ASP A 8 -9.09 -0.24 -11.75
CA ASP A 8 -10.43 0.27 -12.12
C ASP A 8 -11.37 0.40 -10.90
N GLU A 9 -10.83 0.94 -9.81
CA GLU A 9 -11.53 1.16 -8.53
C GLU A 9 -11.94 -0.11 -7.78
N SER A 10 -11.63 -1.30 -8.29
CA SER A 10 -11.92 -2.57 -7.62
C SER A 10 -10.99 -2.90 -6.45
N LEU A 11 -9.83 -2.23 -6.35
CA LEU A 11 -8.89 -2.40 -5.24
C LEU A 11 -8.70 -1.07 -4.50
N ARG A 12 -9.14 -1.02 -3.25
CA ARG A 12 -8.94 0.11 -2.35
C ARG A 12 -7.69 -0.13 -1.49
N VAL A 13 -6.80 0.85 -1.50
CA VAL A 13 -5.58 0.85 -0.67
C VAL A 13 -5.63 1.99 0.33
N ARG A 14 -5.37 1.68 1.60
CA ARG A 14 -5.23 2.65 2.69
C ARG A 14 -3.87 2.47 3.35
N ILE A 15 -3.15 3.57 3.55
CA ILE A 15 -1.85 3.56 4.24
C ILE A 15 -1.95 4.50 5.43
N TYR A 16 -1.75 3.96 6.64
CA TYR A 16 -1.89 4.73 7.87
C TYR A 16 -0.98 4.20 8.99
N TYR A 17 -0.69 5.06 9.96
CA TYR A 17 -0.10 4.64 11.23
C TYR A 17 -1.21 4.03 12.09
N ASP A 18 -1.03 2.78 12.50
CA ASP A 18 -1.98 2.06 13.34
C ASP A 18 -1.64 2.32 14.81
N CYS A 19 -2.45 3.15 15.46
CA CYS A 19 -2.25 3.51 16.87
C CYS A 19 -2.51 2.32 17.79
N ASP A 20 -3.36 1.38 17.40
CA ASP A 20 -3.72 0.23 18.23
C ASP A 20 -2.57 -0.80 18.25
N ASP A 21 -1.70 -0.76 17.24
CA ASP A 21 -0.52 -1.62 17.11
C ASP A 21 0.79 -0.92 17.52
N CYS A 22 0.68 0.19 18.27
CA CYS A 22 1.85 0.99 18.68
C CYS A 22 2.80 0.28 19.66
N GLU A 23 2.41 -0.88 20.18
CA GLU A 23 3.26 -1.73 21.00
C GLU A 23 4.29 -2.54 20.18
N PHE A 24 4.10 -2.61 18.86
CA PHE A 24 5.03 -3.23 17.93
C PHE A 24 5.77 -2.19 17.08
N ASP A 25 6.94 -2.59 16.60
CA ASP A 25 7.81 -1.72 15.80
C ASP A 25 7.29 -1.57 14.34
N ASP A 26 6.32 -2.39 13.92
CA ASP A 26 5.70 -2.43 12.59
C ASP A 26 4.30 -1.80 12.53
N ASN A 27 4.15 -0.63 13.12
CA ASN A 27 2.89 0.10 13.25
C ASN A 27 2.45 0.93 12.02
N ILE A 28 3.00 0.68 10.83
CA ILE A 28 2.51 1.27 9.57
C ILE A 28 1.74 0.21 8.80
N CYS A 29 0.41 0.38 8.70
CA CYS A 29 -0.48 -0.54 8.02
C CYS A 29 -0.74 -0.12 6.57
N VAL A 30 -0.56 -1.06 5.65
CA VAL A 30 -1.08 -1.02 4.27
C VAL A 30 -2.27 -1.97 4.20
N SER A 31 -3.47 -1.40 4.22
CA SER A 31 -4.75 -2.12 4.13
C SER A 31 -5.21 -2.17 2.66
N LEU A 32 -5.50 -3.37 2.20
CA LEU A 32 -5.92 -3.69 0.84
C LEU A 32 -7.30 -4.35 0.92
N VAL A 33 -8.29 -3.76 0.26
CA VAL A 33 -9.67 -4.27 0.21
C VAL A 33 -10.11 -4.39 -1.24
N GLU A 34 -10.50 -5.60 -1.64
CA GLU A 34 -11.02 -5.89 -2.99
C GLU A 34 -12.54 -5.78 -3.00
N GLU A 35 -13.05 -4.73 -3.65
CA GLU A 35 -14.48 -4.46 -3.81
C GLU A 35 -15.01 -5.03 -5.13
N CYS A 36 -14.75 -6.32 -5.35
CA CYS A 36 -15.14 -7.08 -6.54
C CYS A 36 -15.73 -8.45 -6.17
N PRO A 37 -16.36 -9.17 -7.13
CA PRO A 37 -16.79 -10.54 -6.94
C PRO A 37 -15.63 -11.46 -6.51
N ASP A 38 -15.93 -12.47 -5.68
CA ASP A 38 -14.90 -13.38 -5.14
C ASP A 38 -14.07 -14.09 -6.21
N GLU A 39 -14.65 -14.34 -7.39
CA GLU A 39 -13.97 -14.96 -8.53
C GLU A 39 -12.95 -14.05 -9.22
N GLU A 40 -13.00 -12.75 -8.96
CA GLU A 40 -12.07 -11.73 -9.49
C GLU A 40 -10.99 -11.34 -8.47
N LYS A 41 -11.17 -11.71 -7.19
CA LYS A 41 -10.22 -11.39 -6.11
C LYS A 41 -8.85 -12.00 -6.39
N ILE A 42 -7.82 -11.16 -6.34
CA ILE A 42 -6.41 -11.52 -6.50
C ILE A 42 -5.83 -12.00 -5.17
N LEU A 43 -6.20 -11.34 -4.06
CA LEU A 43 -5.69 -11.66 -2.72
C LEU A 43 -6.49 -12.78 -2.05
N ILE A 44 -7.69 -13.08 -2.56
CA ILE A 44 -8.60 -14.13 -2.07
C ILE A 44 -8.87 -13.94 -0.56
N ALA A 45 -9.03 -12.69 -0.15
CA ALA A 45 -9.34 -12.27 1.21
C ALA A 45 -10.27 -11.06 1.16
N ASP A 46 -11.09 -10.88 2.20
CA ASP A 46 -11.96 -9.70 2.31
C ASP A 46 -11.16 -8.42 2.61
N GLU A 47 -10.12 -8.54 3.44
CA GLU A 47 -9.14 -7.50 3.70
C GLU A 47 -7.77 -8.15 3.90
N THR A 48 -6.75 -7.56 3.30
CA THR A 48 -5.35 -7.93 3.55
C THR A 48 -4.62 -6.73 4.15
N ASN A 49 -4.07 -6.92 5.34
CA ASN A 49 -3.26 -5.91 6.01
C ASN A 49 -1.79 -6.33 6.00
N ILE A 50 -0.92 -5.40 5.58
CA ILE A 50 0.52 -5.57 5.62
C ILE A 50 1.08 -4.53 6.59
N TYR A 51 1.67 -5.00 7.67
CA TYR A 51 2.30 -4.17 8.69
C TYR A 51 3.79 -4.02 8.37
N LEU A 52 4.27 -2.78 8.46
CA LEU A 52 5.62 -2.39 8.08
C LEU A 52 6.25 -1.57 9.21
N THR A 53 7.53 -1.84 9.48
CA THR A 53 8.38 -0.91 10.24
C THR A 53 8.53 0.43 9.50
N PRO A 54 8.83 1.53 10.20
CA PRO A 54 9.11 2.82 9.57
C PRO A 54 10.19 2.74 8.48
N GLU A 55 11.24 1.95 8.68
CA GLU A 55 12.31 1.73 7.71
C GLU A 55 11.81 1.03 6.44
N GLN A 56 10.98 -0.02 6.60
CA GLN A 56 10.39 -0.74 5.47
C GLN A 56 9.39 0.14 4.71
N ALA A 57 8.52 0.86 5.40
CA ALA A 57 7.57 1.78 4.79
C ALA A 57 8.29 2.86 3.96
N LYS A 58 9.39 3.42 4.50
CA LYS A 58 10.24 4.36 3.77
C LYS A 58 10.87 3.74 2.53
N ALA A 59 11.39 2.51 2.63
CA ALA A 59 11.99 1.81 1.49
C ALA A 59 10.96 1.54 0.38
N VAL A 60 9.75 1.11 0.72
CA VAL A 60 8.64 0.91 -0.23
C VAL A 60 8.28 2.23 -0.93
N ALA A 61 8.13 3.32 -0.17
CA ALA A 61 7.84 4.64 -0.73
C ALA A 61 8.93 5.11 -1.70
N GLN A 62 10.20 4.93 -1.34
CA GLN A 62 11.33 5.28 -2.20
C GLN A 62 11.36 4.45 -3.50
N ALA A 63 11.06 3.15 -3.43
CA ALA A 63 10.98 2.29 -4.60
C ALA A 63 9.86 2.74 -5.56
N LEU A 64 8.69 3.09 -5.03
CA LEU A 64 7.58 3.64 -5.83
C LEU A 64 7.97 4.96 -6.51
N ILE A 65 8.60 5.88 -5.78
CA ILE A 65 9.07 7.16 -6.34
C ILE A 65 10.12 6.94 -7.42
N ALA A 66 11.06 6.01 -7.21
CA ALA A 66 12.09 5.68 -8.20
C ALA A 66 11.46 5.18 -9.50
N ALA A 67 10.50 4.25 -9.42
CA ALA A 67 9.77 3.74 -10.58
C ALA A 67 9.01 4.85 -11.34
N VAL A 68 8.41 5.81 -10.61
CA VAL A 68 7.77 6.99 -11.23
C VAL A 68 8.79 7.84 -12.00
N ASN A 69 9.95 8.12 -11.39
CA ASN A 69 10.98 8.92 -12.02
C ASN A 69 11.54 8.25 -13.28
N GLU A 70 11.73 6.93 -13.25
CA GLU A 70 12.13 6.14 -14.42
C GLU A 70 11.08 6.24 -15.54
N GLY A 71 9.80 6.03 -15.22
CA GLY A 71 8.70 6.11 -16.19
C GLY A 71 8.48 7.50 -16.78
N MET A 72 8.78 8.57 -16.03
CA MET A 72 8.68 9.96 -16.50
C MET A 72 9.94 10.48 -17.20
N GLY A 73 11.01 9.68 -17.30
CA GLY A 73 12.28 10.12 -17.87
C GLY A 73 13.03 11.16 -17.02
N LEU A 74 12.73 11.21 -15.72
CA LEU A 74 13.37 12.10 -14.73
C LEU A 74 14.58 11.44 -14.05
N GLY A 75 15.14 10.38 -14.65
CA GLY A 75 16.28 9.64 -14.10
C GLY A 75 17.57 10.48 -14.11
N ASN A 76 17.97 10.91 -12.91
CA ASN A 76 19.27 11.49 -12.51
C ASN A 76 19.85 12.58 -13.45
N GLN A 77 19.44 13.83 -13.22
CA GLN A 77 20.35 14.98 -13.30
C GLN A 77 20.81 15.37 -11.90
#